data_AF-A0A7R9B8M0-F1
#
_entry.id   AF-A0A7R9B8M0-F1
#
_cell.length_a   1.000
_cell.length_b   1.000
_cell.length_c   1.000
_cell.angle_alpha   90.00
_cell.angle_beta   90.00
_cell.angle_gamma   90.00
#
_symmetry.space_group_name_H-M   'P 1'
#
loop_
_entity.id
_entity.type
_entity.pdbx_description
1 polymer ?
#
loop_
_entity_poly.entity_id
_entity_poly.type
_entity_poly.pdbx_seq_one_letter_code
_entity_poly.pdbx_strand_id
1 'polypeptide(L)'
;TYLKVLDNCEWLRDMEPNFLAAFLRLQECTLLNICVILVSGVAWDKFYSRSCFETPVNIFFPHYARDELLTLLMLNWYPEVTPEFYESYVKLVLGVCHRYCRSLVELQHIADVNFEKYCSPLEGGKTDASNIKKLWQNIKPYLEASVNGLYLRSASSDVSRILAHCSLAQHDKRVSQLRHRGGSGWVYCE
;
A
#
# COMPACT_ATOMS: atom_id res chain seq x y z
N THR A 1 14.43 24.89 -9.77
CA THR A 1 14.69 23.59 -9.15
C THR A 1 13.86 22.55 -9.86
N TYR A 2 14.50 21.56 -10.48
CA TYR A 2 13.83 20.45 -11.13
C TYR A 2 13.87 19.23 -10.21
N LEU A 3 12.77 18.47 -10.15
CA LEU A 3 12.67 17.27 -9.34
C LEU A 3 12.45 16.07 -10.25
N LYS A 4 13.28 15.04 -10.12
CA LYS A 4 13.12 13.79 -10.87
C LYS A 4 12.94 12.62 -9.91
N VAL A 5 11.78 11.97 -9.96
CA VAL A 5 11.48 10.79 -9.15
C VAL A 5 11.68 9.54 -10.01
N LEU A 6 12.49 8.60 -9.53
CA LEU A 6 12.70 7.27 -10.12
C LEU A 6 12.12 6.23 -9.16
N ASP A 7 10.95 5.70 -9.51
CA ASP A 7 10.31 4.60 -8.79
C ASP A 7 10.94 3.27 -9.17
N ASN A 8 10.90 2.30 -8.25
CA ASN A 8 11.50 0.98 -8.41
C ASN A 8 12.98 1.06 -8.83
N CYS A 9 13.79 1.87 -8.12
CA CYS A 9 15.16 2.13 -8.52
C CYS A 9 16.09 0.90 -8.36
N GLU A 10 15.64 -0.18 -7.72
CA GLU A 10 16.38 -1.45 -7.62
C GLU A 10 16.78 -2.03 -8.99
N TRP A 11 16.01 -1.74 -10.03
CA TRP A 11 16.31 -2.18 -11.40
C TRP A 11 17.53 -1.47 -12.00
N LEU A 12 17.89 -0.27 -11.51
CA LEU A 12 19.08 0.46 -11.97
C LEU A 12 20.37 -0.31 -11.68
N ARG A 13 20.37 -1.17 -10.66
CA ARG A 13 21.52 -2.04 -10.34
C ARG A 13 21.78 -3.08 -11.43
N ASP A 14 20.71 -3.54 -12.09
CA ASP A 14 20.78 -4.59 -13.09
C ASP A 14 21.00 -4.02 -14.51
N MET A 15 21.02 -2.69 -14.66
CA MET A 15 21.41 -1.98 -15.88
C MET A 15 22.94 -1.79 -15.94
N GLU A 16 23.43 -0.81 -16.72
CA GLU A 16 24.85 -0.47 -16.71
C GLU A 16 25.29 0.12 -15.36
N PRO A 17 26.49 -0.24 -14.87
CA PRO A 17 26.98 0.15 -13.54
C PRO A 17 27.14 1.67 -13.35
N ASN A 18 27.18 2.44 -14.45
CA ASN A 18 27.36 3.88 -14.42
C ASN A 18 26.05 4.66 -14.26
N PHE A 19 24.88 4.04 -14.50
CA PHE A 19 23.61 4.76 -14.46
C PHE A 19 23.29 5.27 -13.06
N LEU A 20 23.44 4.42 -12.05
CA LEU A 20 23.21 4.82 -10.65
C LEU A 20 24.12 6.00 -10.28
N ALA A 21 25.41 5.90 -10.63
CA ALA A 21 26.39 6.98 -10.44
C ALA A 21 25.97 8.30 -11.09
N ALA A 22 25.51 8.21 -12.34
CA ALA A 22 25.15 9.36 -13.15
C ALA A 22 23.88 10.04 -12.62
N PHE A 23 22.93 9.28 -12.08
CA PHE A 23 21.71 9.82 -11.47
C PHE A 23 21.97 10.50 -10.13
N LEU A 24 22.88 9.96 -9.32
CA LEU A 24 23.28 10.61 -8.07
C LEU A 24 23.92 11.98 -8.37
N ARG A 25 24.94 11.97 -9.23
CA ARG A 25 25.69 13.18 -9.60
C ARG A 25 25.05 13.99 -10.73
N LEU A 26 23.75 13.82 -10.99
CA LEU A 26 23.10 14.43 -12.16
C LEU A 26 23.13 15.97 -12.09
N GLN A 27 23.01 16.51 -10.88
CA GLN A 27 23.15 17.93 -10.61
C GLN A 27 24.53 18.46 -11.06
N GLU A 28 25.60 17.74 -10.76
CA GLU A 28 26.97 18.12 -11.13
C GLU A 28 27.21 17.98 -12.64
N CYS A 29 26.71 16.90 -13.24
CA CYS A 29 26.88 16.63 -14.66
C CYS A 29 26.16 17.65 -15.56
N THR A 30 25.03 18.18 -15.11
CA THR A 30 24.21 19.11 -15.88
C THR A 30 24.42 20.58 -15.51
N LEU A 31 25.05 20.85 -14.37
CA LEU A 31 25.18 22.20 -13.77
C LEU A 31 23.81 22.89 -13.58
N LEU A 32 22.75 22.10 -13.46
CA LEU A 32 21.39 22.55 -13.20
C LEU A 32 20.99 22.13 -11.80
N ASN A 33 20.14 22.93 -11.15
CA ASN A 33 19.58 22.60 -9.85
C ASN A 33 18.50 21.51 -10.01
N ILE A 34 18.94 20.24 -10.04
CA ILE A 34 18.13 19.03 -10.20
C ILE A 34 18.30 18.16 -8.96
N CYS A 35 17.20 17.88 -8.27
CA CYS A 35 17.16 16.88 -7.20
C CYS A 35 16.61 15.57 -7.77
N VAL A 36 17.31 14.47 -7.52
CA VAL A 36 16.87 13.12 -7.91
C VAL A 36 16.40 12.38 -6.67
N ILE A 37 15.15 11.90 -6.71
CA ILE A 37 14.55 11.07 -5.67
C ILE A 37 14.50 9.64 -6.18
N LEU A 38 15.23 8.73 -5.54
CA LEU A 38 15.19 7.31 -5.84
C LEU A 38 14.28 6.60 -4.86
N VAL A 39 13.30 5.85 -5.33
CA VAL A 39 12.38 5.07 -4.48
C VAL A 39 12.62 3.60 -4.71
N SER A 40 12.85 2.83 -3.64
CA SER A 40 13.05 1.38 -3.71
C SER A 40 12.47 0.63 -2.52
N GLY A 41 12.12 -0.64 -2.73
CA GLY A 41 11.87 -1.59 -1.64
C GLY A 41 13.14 -2.16 -1.01
N VAL A 42 14.32 -1.83 -1.55
CA VAL A 42 15.61 -2.42 -1.16
C VAL A 42 16.44 -1.39 -0.38
N ALA A 43 17.10 -1.85 0.69
CA ALA A 43 18.02 -1.02 1.48
C ALA A 43 19.26 -0.63 0.68
N TRP A 44 19.82 0.56 0.97
CA TRP A 44 20.91 1.18 0.21
C TRP A 44 22.14 0.28 0.12
N ASP A 45 22.45 -0.46 1.19
CA ASP A 45 23.62 -1.33 1.26
C ASP A 45 23.64 -2.40 0.16
N LYS A 46 22.47 -2.72 -0.43
CA LYS A 46 22.32 -3.69 -1.52
C LYS A 46 22.45 -3.07 -2.92
N PHE A 47 22.62 -1.76 -3.03
CA PHE A 47 22.93 -1.05 -4.27
C PHE A 47 24.44 -1.02 -4.57
N TYR A 48 25.29 -1.44 -3.62
CA TYR A 48 26.74 -1.47 -3.79
C TYR A 48 27.17 -2.52 -4.83
N SER A 49 27.54 -2.04 -6.02
CA SER A 49 28.21 -2.84 -7.06
C SER A 49 29.55 -2.21 -7.41
N ARG A 50 30.63 -2.62 -6.71
CA ARG A 50 32.06 -2.39 -7.02
C ARG A 50 32.57 -0.94 -7.20
N SER A 51 31.69 0.05 -7.33
CA SER A 51 32.00 1.46 -7.56
C SER A 51 31.70 2.24 -6.29
N CYS A 52 32.61 3.15 -5.90
CA CYS A 52 32.39 4.06 -4.79
C CYS A 52 31.49 5.20 -5.26
N PHE A 53 30.21 5.17 -4.87
CA PHE A 53 29.29 6.28 -5.08
C PHE A 53 29.16 7.11 -3.81
N GLU A 54 28.76 8.37 -3.95
CA GLU A 54 28.34 9.18 -2.80
C GLU A 54 27.07 8.60 -2.19
N THR A 55 26.93 8.77 -0.88
CA THR A 55 25.79 8.25 -0.12
C THR A 55 24.69 9.30 -0.12
N PRO A 56 23.54 9.04 -0.77
CA PRO A 56 22.42 9.97 -0.76
C PRO A 56 21.77 10.03 0.63
N VAL A 57 20.96 11.06 0.86
CA VAL A 57 20.15 11.18 2.07
C VAL A 57 19.10 10.06 2.08
N ASN A 58 19.20 9.16 3.04
CA ASN A 58 18.32 8.01 3.14
C ASN A 58 17.13 8.28 4.09
N ILE A 59 15.91 8.12 3.56
CA ILE A 59 14.65 8.26 4.30
C ILE A 59 13.95 6.91 4.33
N PHE A 60 13.76 6.37 5.53
CA PHE A 60 13.04 5.11 5.74
C PHE A 60 11.54 5.33 5.93
N PHE A 61 10.73 4.61 5.16
CA PHE A 61 9.28 4.55 5.31
C PHE A 61 8.89 3.19 5.90
N PRO A 62 8.66 3.09 7.23
CA PRO A 62 8.21 1.86 7.84
C PRO A 62 6.81 1.47 7.37
N HIS A 63 6.45 0.19 7.54
CA HIS A 63 5.07 -0.22 7.39
C HIS A 63 4.19 0.43 8.46
N TYR A 64 2.97 0.79 8.06
CA TYR A 64 1.98 1.33 8.99
C TYR A 64 1.70 0.36 10.15
N ALA A 65 1.64 0.91 11.36
CA ALA A 65 1.19 0.19 12.54
C ALA A 65 -0.30 -0.17 12.42
N ARG A 66 -0.76 -1.14 13.23
CA ARG A 66 -2.16 -1.58 13.22
C ARG A 66 -3.13 -0.41 13.48
N ASP A 67 -2.79 0.48 14.40
CA ASP A 67 -3.65 1.61 14.78
C ASP A 67 -3.67 2.71 13.70
N GLU A 68 -2.55 2.90 13.00
CA GLU A 68 -2.48 3.78 11.82
C GLU A 68 -3.32 3.21 10.67
N LEU A 69 -3.24 1.90 10.41
CA LEU A 69 -4.08 1.24 9.41
C LEU A 69 -5.56 1.35 9.74
N LEU A 70 -5.95 1.20 11.00
CA LEU A 70 -7.33 1.43 11.43
C LEU A 70 -7.75 2.85 11.08
N THR A 71 -6.96 3.85 11.47
CA THR A 71 -7.24 5.27 11.20
C THR A 71 -7.35 5.54 9.69
N LEU A 72 -6.44 5.00 8.89
CA LEU A 72 -6.42 5.19 7.44
C LEU A 72 -7.59 4.50 6.74
N LEU A 73 -8.03 3.33 7.21
CA LEU A 73 -9.22 2.65 6.69
C LEU A 73 -10.50 3.39 7.07
N MET A 74 -10.55 3.99 8.27
CA MET A 74 -11.69 4.82 8.71
C MET A 74 -11.87 6.09 7.86
N LEU A 75 -10.84 6.55 7.13
CA LEU A 75 -10.98 7.71 6.21
C LEU A 75 -11.93 7.42 5.04
N ASN A 76 -12.11 6.16 4.67
CA ASN A 76 -13.02 5.74 3.59
C ASN A 76 -14.43 5.41 4.10
N TRP A 77 -14.78 5.89 5.30
CA TRP A 77 -16.07 5.61 5.94
C TRP A 77 -17.27 6.19 5.15
N TYR A 78 -18.36 5.43 5.11
CA TYR A 78 -19.61 5.81 4.47
C TYR A 78 -20.48 6.67 5.41
N PRO A 79 -20.96 7.85 4.97
CA PRO A 79 -21.80 8.73 5.80
C PRO A 79 -23.12 8.10 6.28
N GLU A 80 -23.56 7.04 5.62
CA GLU A 80 -24.84 6.35 5.89
C GLU A 80 -24.79 5.41 7.11
N VAL A 81 -23.61 5.15 7.66
CA VAL A 81 -23.35 4.13 8.68
C VAL A 81 -22.74 4.80 9.89
N THR A 82 -23.06 4.42 11.13
CA THR A 82 -22.42 5.07 12.30
C THR A 82 -20.90 4.77 12.35
N PRO A 83 -20.07 5.74 12.75
CA PRO A 83 -18.62 5.55 12.76
C PRO A 83 -18.18 4.44 13.73
N GLU A 84 -18.88 4.25 14.85
CA GLU A 84 -18.59 3.20 15.82
C GLU A 84 -18.84 1.79 15.24
N PHE A 85 -19.85 1.68 14.38
CA PHE A 85 -20.18 0.43 13.70
C PHE A 85 -19.13 0.09 12.65
N TYR A 86 -18.73 1.08 11.83
CA TYR A 86 -17.68 0.89 10.84
C TYR A 86 -16.32 0.62 11.48
N GLU A 87 -16.01 1.27 12.60
CA GLU A 87 -14.79 0.99 13.36
C GLU A 87 -14.76 -0.46 13.88
N SER A 88 -15.89 -0.94 14.38
CA SER A 88 -16.05 -2.33 14.80
C SER A 88 -15.82 -3.30 13.63
N TYR A 89 -16.33 -2.97 12.44
CA TYR A 89 -16.09 -3.71 11.21
C TYR A 89 -14.60 -3.75 10.83
N VAL A 90 -13.95 -2.58 10.73
CA VAL A 90 -12.53 -2.47 10.35
C VAL A 90 -11.63 -3.20 11.34
N LYS A 91 -11.92 -3.13 12.65
CA LYS A 91 -11.23 -3.91 13.69
C LYS A 91 -11.31 -5.42 13.45
N LEU A 92 -12.47 -5.93 12.99
CA LEU A 92 -12.64 -7.34 12.62
C LEU A 92 -11.80 -7.69 11.38
N VAL A 93 -11.85 -6.87 10.33
CA VAL A 93 -11.05 -7.06 9.11
C VAL A 93 -9.56 -7.10 9.45
N LEU A 94 -9.06 -6.12 10.20
CA LEU A 94 -7.67 -6.08 10.66
C LEU A 94 -7.35 -7.24 11.63
N GLY A 95 -8.32 -7.78 12.36
CA GLY A 95 -8.14 -8.97 13.19
C GLY A 95 -7.77 -10.22 12.37
N VAL A 96 -8.38 -10.38 11.20
CA VAL A 96 -8.18 -11.56 10.34
C VAL A 96 -7.06 -11.34 9.32
N CYS A 97 -7.05 -10.19 8.65
CA CYS A 97 -6.22 -9.93 7.47
C CYS A 97 -4.81 -9.41 7.81
N HIS A 98 -4.61 -8.74 8.94
CA HIS A 98 -3.34 -8.06 9.26
C HIS A 98 -2.13 -9.02 9.37
N ARG A 99 -2.36 -10.30 9.69
CA ARG A 99 -1.30 -11.32 9.71
C ARG A 99 -0.82 -11.75 8.31
N TYR A 100 -1.64 -11.52 7.30
CA TYR A 100 -1.40 -11.96 5.92
C TYR A 100 -1.06 -10.81 4.98
N CYS A 101 -1.65 -9.64 5.23
CA CYS A 101 -1.52 -8.46 4.39
C CYS A 101 -1.28 -7.22 5.25
N ARG A 102 -0.25 -6.44 4.89
CA ARG A 102 0.04 -5.13 5.47
C ARG A 102 -0.11 -3.97 4.48
N SER A 103 -0.49 -4.28 3.24
CA SER A 103 -0.73 -3.28 2.21
C SER A 103 -2.08 -2.60 2.46
N LEU A 104 -2.06 -1.29 2.69
CA LEU A 104 -3.26 -0.48 2.90
C LEU A 104 -4.25 -0.65 1.74
N VAL A 105 -3.77 -0.66 0.50
CA VAL A 105 -4.61 -0.77 -0.70
C VAL A 105 -5.33 -2.12 -0.75
N GLU A 106 -4.62 -3.20 -0.42
CA GLU A 106 -5.20 -4.54 -0.40
C GLU A 106 -6.20 -4.68 0.76
N LEU A 107 -5.90 -4.11 1.93
CA LEU A 107 -6.83 -4.07 3.07
C LEU A 107 -8.09 -3.25 2.77
N GLN A 108 -7.95 -2.10 2.11
CA GLN A 108 -9.08 -1.29 1.62
C GLN A 108 -9.96 -2.10 0.69
N HIS A 109 -9.38 -2.74 -0.32
CA HIS A 109 -10.13 -3.56 -1.25
C HIS A 109 -10.88 -4.73 -0.55
N ILE A 110 -10.23 -5.41 0.40
CA ILE A 110 -10.87 -6.49 1.17
C ILE A 110 -12.03 -5.95 2.01
N ALA A 111 -11.88 -4.76 2.61
CA ALA A 111 -12.93 -4.12 3.37
C ALA A 111 -14.11 -3.77 2.45
N ASP A 112 -13.87 -3.09 1.33
CA ASP A 112 -14.92 -2.64 0.42
C ASP A 112 -15.73 -3.83 -0.15
N VAL A 113 -15.06 -4.88 -0.62
CA VAL A 113 -15.70 -6.06 -1.23
C VAL A 113 -16.55 -6.86 -0.23
N ASN A 114 -16.23 -6.79 1.06
CA ASN A 114 -16.91 -7.58 2.08
C ASN A 114 -17.86 -6.75 2.95
N PHE A 115 -17.92 -5.43 2.79
CA PHE A 115 -18.76 -4.56 3.61
C PHE A 115 -20.26 -4.83 3.40
N GLU A 116 -20.70 -5.04 2.17
CA GLU A 116 -22.10 -5.38 1.87
C GLU A 116 -22.54 -6.67 2.59
N LYS A 117 -21.68 -7.69 2.59
CA LYS A 117 -21.94 -8.96 3.27
C LYS A 117 -21.99 -8.80 4.79
N TYR A 118 -21.24 -7.83 5.34
CA TYR A 118 -21.29 -7.47 6.75
C TYR A 118 -22.67 -6.88 7.13
N CYS A 119 -23.25 -6.09 6.22
CA CYS A 119 -24.53 -5.41 6.43
C CYS A 119 -25.75 -6.31 6.20
N SER A 120 -25.63 -7.36 5.39
CA SER A 120 -26.76 -8.26 5.06
C SER A 120 -27.59 -8.82 6.24
N PRO A 121 -27.03 -9.13 7.43
CA PRO A 121 -27.83 -9.58 8.57
C PRO A 121 -28.70 -8.48 9.21
N LEU A 122 -28.35 -7.21 8.99
CA LEU A 122 -29.07 -6.04 9.51
C LEU A 122 -30.27 -5.70 8.64
N GLU A 123 -30.09 -5.72 7.31
CA GLU A 123 -31.16 -5.45 6.34
C GLU A 123 -32.31 -6.48 6.44
N GLY A 124 -31.97 -7.73 6.75
CA GLY A 124 -32.96 -8.79 6.95
C GLY A 124 -33.69 -8.79 8.30
N GLY A 125 -33.42 -7.82 9.19
CA GLY A 125 -33.96 -7.78 10.55
C GLY A 125 -33.57 -8.99 11.41
N LYS A 126 -32.51 -9.72 11.02
CA LYS A 126 -32.13 -11.00 11.66
C LYS A 126 -31.30 -10.78 12.92
N THR A 127 -30.67 -9.62 13.09
CA THR A 127 -29.75 -9.33 14.19
C THR A 127 -29.58 -7.82 14.42
N ASP A 128 -29.51 -7.40 15.69
CA ASP A 128 -29.18 -6.03 16.07
C ASP A 128 -27.69 -5.70 15.84
N ALA A 129 -27.39 -4.44 15.50
CA ALA A 129 -26.02 -3.92 15.37
C ALA A 129 -25.14 -4.14 16.61
N SER A 130 -25.76 -4.34 17.78
CA SER A 130 -25.06 -4.64 19.02
C SER A 130 -24.48 -6.06 19.09
N ASN A 131 -24.93 -7.01 18.25
CA ASN A 131 -24.48 -8.40 18.34
C ASN A 131 -23.29 -8.68 17.41
N ILE A 132 -22.15 -8.09 17.76
CA ILE A 132 -20.87 -8.16 17.02
C ILE A 132 -20.46 -9.62 16.75
N LYS A 133 -20.73 -10.55 17.67
CA LYS A 133 -20.39 -11.98 17.52
C LYS A 133 -21.11 -12.64 16.34
N LYS A 134 -22.41 -12.39 16.18
CA LYS A 134 -23.19 -12.93 15.05
C LYS A 134 -22.76 -12.33 13.72
N LEU A 135 -22.51 -11.02 13.70
CA LEU A 135 -22.01 -10.33 12.50
C LEU A 135 -20.65 -10.87 12.08
N TRP A 136 -19.75 -11.10 13.05
CA TRP A 136 -18.45 -11.72 12.78
C TRP A 136 -18.58 -13.14 12.22
N GLN A 137 -19.44 -13.99 12.82
CA GLN A 137 -19.65 -15.36 12.33
C GLN A 137 -20.16 -15.39 10.88
N ASN A 138 -20.97 -14.41 10.48
CA ASN A 138 -21.46 -14.27 9.11
C ASN A 138 -20.35 -13.92 8.13
N ILE A 139 -19.49 -12.95 8.46
CA ILE A 139 -18.50 -12.43 7.53
C ILE A 139 -17.17 -13.21 7.52
N LYS A 140 -16.83 -13.89 8.62
CA LYS A 140 -15.59 -14.65 8.77
C LYS A 140 -15.25 -15.55 7.56
N PRO A 141 -16.14 -16.43 7.06
CA PRO A 141 -15.80 -17.31 5.94
C PRO A 141 -15.47 -16.53 4.66
N TYR A 142 -16.10 -15.38 4.44
CA TYR A 142 -15.82 -14.53 3.28
C TYR A 142 -14.46 -13.84 3.40
N LEU A 143 -14.09 -13.36 4.60
CA LEU A 143 -12.76 -12.78 4.84
C LEU A 143 -11.65 -13.82 4.66
N GLU A 144 -11.84 -15.04 5.18
CA GLU A 144 -10.89 -16.14 5.01
C GLU A 144 -10.74 -16.52 3.53
N ALA A 145 -11.83 -16.54 2.76
CA ALA A 145 -11.78 -16.75 1.32
C ALA A 145 -11.03 -15.62 0.58
N SER A 146 -11.28 -14.36 0.93
CA SER A 146 -10.56 -13.21 0.34
C SER A 146 -9.05 -13.26 0.63
N VAL A 147 -8.67 -13.64 1.84
CA VAL A 147 -7.26 -13.79 2.24
C VAL A 147 -6.60 -14.94 1.48
N ASN A 148 -7.25 -16.10 1.35
CA ASN A 148 -6.71 -17.22 0.58
C ASN A 148 -6.54 -16.86 -0.90
N GLY A 149 -7.47 -16.08 -1.47
CA GLY A 149 -7.34 -15.54 -2.82
C GLY A 149 -6.15 -14.59 -3.00
N LEU A 150 -5.81 -13.80 -1.96
CA LEU A 150 -4.63 -12.94 -1.96
C LEU A 150 -3.34 -13.77 -2.05
N TYR A 151 -3.23 -14.84 -1.24
CA TYR A 151 -2.06 -15.72 -1.22
C TYR A 151 -1.79 -16.37 -2.59
N LEU A 152 -2.85 -16.78 -3.29
CA LEU A 152 -2.75 -17.36 -4.63
C LEU A 152 -2.35 -16.33 -5.70
N ARG A 153 -2.75 -15.06 -5.54
CA ARG A 153 -2.31 -13.96 -6.44
C ARG A 153 -0.86 -13.58 -6.23
N SER A 154 -0.34 -13.65 -5.00
CA SER A 154 1.09 -13.43 -4.71
C SER A 154 1.98 -14.53 -5.29
N ALA A 155 1.45 -15.74 -5.48
CA ALA A 155 2.15 -16.88 -6.08
C ALA A 155 2.10 -16.90 -7.63
N SER A 156 1.25 -16.07 -8.24
CA SER A 156 1.12 -15.95 -9.69
C SER A 156 1.66 -14.59 -10.14
N SER A 157 2.87 -14.63 -10.71
CA SER A 157 3.65 -13.60 -11.40
C SER A 157 3.04 -12.19 -11.52
N ASP A 158 3.84 -11.19 -11.14
CA ASP A 158 3.62 -9.73 -10.99
C ASP A 158 2.90 -8.93 -12.09
N VAL A 159 2.39 -9.55 -13.16
CA VAL A 159 1.76 -8.89 -14.31
C VAL A 159 0.33 -8.40 -14.00
N SER A 160 -0.41 -9.11 -13.14
CA SER A 160 -1.79 -8.74 -12.79
C SER A 160 -1.87 -7.48 -11.92
N ARG A 161 -0.79 -7.10 -11.24
CA ARG A 161 -0.72 -5.93 -10.34
C ARG A 161 -0.79 -4.62 -11.15
N ILE A 162 -0.14 -4.56 -12.31
CA ILE A 162 -0.09 -3.37 -13.17
C ILE A 162 -1.48 -3.07 -13.79
N LEU A 163 -2.21 -4.10 -14.20
CA LEU A 163 -3.49 -3.94 -14.90
C LEU A 163 -4.66 -3.56 -13.97
N ALA A 164 -4.68 -4.09 -12.74
CA ALA A 164 -5.72 -3.71 -11.76
C ALA A 164 -5.56 -2.26 -11.28
N HIS A 165 -4.33 -1.77 -11.14
CA HIS A 165 -4.05 -0.39 -10.74
C HIS A 165 -4.41 0.64 -11.82
N CYS A 166 -4.30 0.30 -13.12
CA CYS A 166 -4.74 1.19 -14.20
C CYS A 166 -6.27 1.35 -14.26
N SER A 167 -7.04 0.34 -13.87
CA SER A 167 -8.51 0.39 -13.95
C SER A 167 -9.15 1.19 -12.82
N LEU A 168 -8.57 1.20 -11.61
CA LEU A 168 -9.05 2.02 -10.48
C LEU A 168 -8.70 3.51 -10.61
N ALA A 169 -7.64 3.85 -11.36
CA ALA A 169 -7.21 5.24 -11.55
C ALA A 169 -8.17 6.08 -12.42
N GLN A 170 -9.13 5.45 -13.12
CA GLN A 170 -10.10 6.17 -13.95
C GLN A 170 -11.32 6.68 -13.17
N HIS A 171 -11.57 6.18 -11.95
CA HIS A 171 -12.84 6.44 -11.26
C HIS A 171 -12.76 7.38 -10.05
N ASP A 172 -11.56 7.79 -9.61
CA ASP A 172 -11.44 8.65 -8.43
C ASP A 172 -10.37 9.75 -8.56
N LYS A 173 -10.84 10.99 -8.73
CA LYS A 173 -10.00 12.19 -8.78
C LYS A 173 -9.50 12.64 -7.38
N ARG A 174 -9.95 12.00 -6.29
CA ARG A 174 -9.57 12.39 -4.91
C ARG A 174 -8.33 11.68 -4.39
N VAL A 175 -7.90 10.57 -5.01
CA VAL A 175 -6.76 9.75 -4.54
C VAL A 175 -5.44 10.09 -5.27
N SER A 176 -5.33 11.32 -5.79
CA SER A 176 -4.08 11.81 -6.41
C SER A 176 -3.06 12.32 -5.38
N GLN A 177 -3.44 12.46 -4.12
CA GLN A 177 -2.57 13.01 -3.05
C GLN A 177 -2.10 12.00 -1.98
N LEU A 178 -2.51 10.72 -2.04
CA LEU A 178 -2.06 9.69 -1.09
C LEU A 178 -1.40 8.50 -1.81
N ARG A 179 -0.48 8.78 -2.73
CA ARG A 179 0.39 7.75 -3.31
C ARG A 179 1.61 7.52 -2.42
N HIS A 180 1.39 6.88 -1.27
CA HIS A 180 2.42 6.07 -0.64
C HIS A 180 1.95 4.62 -0.66
N ARG A 181 2.62 3.81 -1.48
CA ARG A 181 2.48 2.35 -1.47
C ARG A 181 2.78 1.90 -0.04
N GLY A 182 1.81 1.24 0.61
CA GLY A 182 1.97 0.67 1.95
C GLY A 182 2.89 -0.56 1.99
N GLY A 183 4.07 -0.45 1.42
CA GLY A 183 5.19 -1.38 1.57
C GLY A 183 6.35 -0.63 2.22
N SER A 184 7.14 -1.31 3.04
CA SER A 184 8.39 -0.75 3.55
C SER A 184 9.21 -0.25 2.37
N GLY A 185 9.52 1.03 2.37
CA GLY A 185 10.18 1.70 1.26
C GLY A 185 11.34 2.52 1.77
N TRP A 186 12.37 2.62 0.94
CA TRP A 186 13.46 3.55 1.11
C TRP A 186 13.33 4.61 0.03
N VAL A 187 13.45 5.86 0.44
CA VAL A 187 13.53 7.00 -0.46
C VAL A 187 14.89 7.63 -0.25
N TYR A 188 15.63 7.79 -1.34
CA TYR A 188 16.93 8.43 -1.33
C TYR A 188 16.82 9.79 -2.01
N CYS A 189 17.29 10.84 -1.35
CA CYS A 189 17.29 12.20 -1.86
C CYS A 189 18.73 12.71 -1.96
N GLU A 190 19.00 13.51 -2.98
CA GLU A 190 20.24 14.28 -3.14
C GLU A 190 19.91 15.75 -3.42
#